data_AF-A0A9P1BIF9-F1
#
_entry.id   AF-A0A9P1BIF9-F1
#
_cell.length_a   1.000
_cell.length_b   1.000
_cell.length_c   1.000
_cell.angle_alpha   90.00
_cell.angle_beta   90.00
_cell.angle_gamma   90.00
#
_symmetry.space_group_name_H-M   'P 1'
#
loop_
_entity.id
_entity.type
_entity.pdbx_description
1 polymer ?
#
loop_
_entity_poly.entity_id
_entity_poly.type
_entity_poly.pdbx_seq_one_letter_code
_entity_poly.pdbx_strand_id
1 'polypeptide(L)'
;MSAPVLAEMLEKMRVRETDDARTVLSKKLSYVLRHGAKQLDLSITNGGFVSVNELLAIRDLFGNVQAEDLLEVVESSNSEKQRYELIHEEDGWLIRATTKHTMEELIRGTVG
;
A
#
# COMPACT_ATOMS: atom_id res chain seq x y z
N MET A 1 8.61 5.68 16.02
CA MET A 1 7.42 6.57 16.00
C MET A 1 6.86 6.67 17.40
N SER A 2 6.24 7.79 17.77
CA SER A 2 5.57 7.90 19.08
C SER A 2 4.23 7.14 19.02
N ALA A 3 3.89 6.38 20.07
CA ALA A 3 2.62 5.66 20.22
C ALA A 3 1.34 6.45 19.80
N PRO A 4 1.19 7.77 20.10
CA PRO A 4 0.02 8.53 19.67
C PRO A 4 -0.13 8.68 18.15
N VAL A 5 0.97 8.74 17.39
CA VAL A 5 0.91 8.88 15.92
C VAL A 5 0.40 7.59 15.28
N LEU A 6 0.83 6.44 15.80
CA LEU A 6 0.36 5.14 15.35
C LEU A 6 -1.13 4.94 15.64
N ALA A 7 -1.59 5.34 16.83
CA ALA A 7 -3.01 5.27 17.20
C ALA A 7 -3.88 6.12 16.27
N GLU A 8 -3.46 7.37 15.99
CA GLU A 8 -4.19 8.24 15.05
C GLU A 8 -4.24 7.66 13.63
N MET A 9 -3.13 7.08 13.15
CA MET A 9 -3.08 6.39 11.86
C MET A 9 -4.08 5.23 11.79
N LEU A 10 -4.14 4.39 12.83
CA LEU A 10 -5.04 3.24 12.90
C LEU A 10 -6.51 3.66 12.95
N GLU A 11 -6.85 4.74 13.67
CA GLU A 11 -8.20 5.30 13.68
C GLU A 11 -8.62 5.77 12.27
N LYS A 12 -7.74 6.48 11.56
CA LYS A 12 -8.00 6.93 10.18
C LYS A 12 -8.15 5.77 9.19
N MET A 13 -7.46 4.65 9.42
CA MET A 13 -7.58 3.44 8.59
C MET A 13 -8.91 2.70 8.80
N ARG A 14 -9.68 3.02 9.84
CA ARG A 14 -10.91 2.31 10.24
C ARG A 14 -10.66 0.81 10.42
N VAL A 15 -9.50 0.45 10.99
CA VAL A 15 -9.21 -0.92 11.41
C VAL A 15 -10.12 -1.25 12.59
N ARG A 16 -10.83 -2.37 12.51
CA ARG A 16 -11.71 -2.89 13.56
C ARG A 16 -11.05 -4.10 14.19
N GLU A 17 -11.35 -4.34 15.47
CA GLU A 17 -10.89 -5.55 16.17
C GLU A 17 -11.42 -6.85 15.53
N THR A 18 -12.52 -6.77 14.80
CA THR A 18 -13.12 -7.89 14.07
C THR A 18 -12.49 -8.15 12.71
N ASP A 19 -11.57 -7.29 12.23
CA ASP A 19 -10.91 -7.51 10.94
C ASP A 19 -9.82 -8.57 11.07
N ASP A 20 -9.82 -9.55 10.17
CA ASP A 20 -8.73 -10.53 10.08
C ASP A 20 -7.41 -9.86 9.69
N ALA A 21 -6.29 -10.52 10.02
CA ALA A 21 -4.93 -10.02 9.77
C ALA A 21 -4.72 -9.53 8.33
N ARG A 22 -5.30 -10.24 7.35
CA ARG A 22 -5.26 -9.91 5.92
C ARG A 22 -5.94 -8.56 5.60
N THR A 23 -7.12 -8.34 6.19
CA THR A 23 -7.89 -7.10 6.02
C THR A 23 -7.18 -5.93 6.69
N VAL A 24 -6.62 -6.15 7.88
CA VAL A 24 -5.80 -5.16 8.59
C VAL A 24 -4.57 -4.78 7.75
N LEU A 25 -3.88 -5.78 7.19
CA LEU A 25 -2.72 -5.57 6.33
C LEU A 25 -3.07 -4.76 5.07
N SER A 26 -4.16 -5.08 4.38
CA SER A 26 -4.62 -4.32 3.21
C SER A 26 -4.91 -2.85 3.56
N LYS A 27 -5.56 -2.59 4.70
CA LYS A 27 -5.83 -1.22 5.19
C LYS A 27 -4.55 -0.46 5.51
N LYS A 28 -3.61 -1.10 6.22
CA LYS A 28 -2.29 -0.53 6.53
C LYS A 28 -1.56 -0.17 5.24
N LEU A 29 -1.47 -1.10 4.30
CA LEU A 29 -0.77 -0.92 3.03
C LEU A 29 -1.37 0.24 2.21
N SER A 30 -2.69 0.27 2.06
CA SER A 30 -3.39 1.37 1.40
C SER A 30 -3.09 2.73 2.02
N TYR A 31 -3.09 2.83 3.36
CA TYR A 31 -2.82 4.09 4.04
C TYR A 31 -1.36 4.51 3.92
N VAL A 32 -0.43 3.59 4.11
CA VAL A 32 1.00 3.85 4.00
C VAL A 32 1.33 4.37 2.59
N LEU A 33 0.89 3.67 1.54
CA LEU A 33 1.20 4.05 0.17
C LEU A 33 0.55 5.38 -0.27
N ARG A 34 -0.59 5.77 0.32
CA ARG A 34 -1.31 7.01 -0.06
C ARG A 34 -0.94 8.21 0.79
N HIS A 35 -0.65 8.02 2.08
CA HIS A 35 -0.48 9.10 3.05
C HIS A 35 0.72 8.90 3.98
N GLY A 36 1.00 7.64 4.36
CA GLY A 36 2.01 7.32 5.36
C GLY A 36 3.45 7.35 4.84
N ALA A 37 3.71 7.15 3.55
CA ALA A 37 5.08 6.94 3.07
C ALA A 37 6.03 8.10 3.41
N LYS A 38 5.56 9.35 3.29
CA LYS A 38 6.33 10.53 3.72
C LYS A 38 6.46 10.67 5.24
N GLN A 39 5.47 10.22 6.00
CA GLN A 39 5.47 10.29 7.48
C GLN A 39 6.33 9.21 8.12
N LEU A 40 6.59 8.14 7.38
CA LEU A 40 7.38 6.99 7.79
C LEU A 40 8.82 7.08 7.25
N ASP A 41 9.20 8.24 6.67
CA ASP A 41 10.50 8.49 6.04
C ASP A 41 10.89 7.42 5.00
N LEU A 42 9.90 6.84 4.30
CA LEU A 42 10.13 5.83 3.27
C LEU A 42 10.65 6.47 1.99
N SER A 43 11.59 5.78 1.35
CA SER A 43 12.12 6.20 0.05
C SER A 43 11.08 5.97 -1.04
N ILE A 44 10.49 7.05 -1.54
CA ILE A 44 9.54 7.00 -2.66
C ILE A 44 10.31 7.29 -3.95
N THR A 45 10.29 6.36 -4.89
CA THR A 45 10.91 6.55 -6.20
C THR A 45 10.16 7.61 -7.02
N ASN A 46 10.77 8.09 -8.11
CA ASN A 46 10.13 9.06 -9.01
C ASN A 46 8.79 8.54 -9.60
N GLY A 47 8.61 7.22 -9.67
CA GLY A 47 7.37 6.57 -10.11
C GLY A 47 6.31 6.40 -9.01
N GLY A 48 6.57 6.86 -7.79
CA GLY A 48 5.69 6.69 -6.64
C GLY A 48 5.78 5.30 -5.99
N PHE A 49 6.82 4.53 -6.27
CA PHE A 49 7.02 3.21 -5.67
C PHE A 49 7.81 3.29 -4.38
N VAL A 50 7.57 2.32 -3.50
CA VAL A 50 8.24 2.15 -2.20
C VAL A 50 8.75 0.72 -2.12
N SER A 51 9.92 0.52 -1.50
CA SER A 51 10.49 -0.81 -1.29
C SER A 51 9.64 -1.64 -0.33
N VAL A 52 9.31 -2.87 -0.72
CA VAL A 52 8.66 -3.85 0.15
C VAL A 52 9.57 -4.18 1.33
N ASN A 53 10.89 -4.25 1.12
CA ASN A 53 11.84 -4.47 2.21
C ASN A 53 11.81 -3.32 3.24
N GLU A 54 11.73 -2.06 2.78
CA GLU A 54 11.59 -0.91 3.70
C GLU A 54 10.26 -0.93 4.44
N LEU A 55 9.16 -1.35 3.80
CA LEU A 55 7.86 -1.50 4.47
C LEU A 55 7.94 -2.55 5.58
N LEU A 56 8.47 -3.75 5.29
CA LEU A 56 8.62 -4.83 6.26
C LEU A 56 9.59 -4.47 7.40
N ALA A 57 10.54 -3.58 7.16
CA ALA A 57 11.43 -3.06 8.18
C ALA A 57 10.70 -2.20 9.24
N ILE A 58 9.50 -1.67 8.94
CA ILE A 58 8.69 -0.94 9.92
C ILE A 58 8.02 -1.92 10.88
N ARG A 59 8.75 -2.28 11.94
CA ARG A 59 8.30 -3.28 12.92
C ARG A 59 6.96 -2.93 13.59
N ASP A 60 6.69 -1.66 13.82
CA ASP A 60 5.43 -1.18 14.42
C ASP A 60 4.18 -1.46 13.56
N LEU A 61 4.34 -1.53 12.23
CA LEU A 61 3.23 -1.71 11.28
C LEU A 61 3.21 -3.11 10.66
N PHE A 62 4.38 -3.60 10.25
CA PHE A 62 4.56 -4.80 9.43
C PHE A 62 5.52 -5.82 10.08
N GLY A 63 5.96 -5.62 11.33
CA GLY A 63 6.96 -6.50 11.96
C GLY A 63 6.55 -7.96 12.18
N ASN A 64 5.27 -8.28 11.99
CA ASN A 64 4.71 -9.64 12.05
C ASN A 64 4.22 -10.13 10.69
N VAL A 65 4.48 -9.38 9.62
CA VAL A 65 3.99 -9.65 8.27
C VAL A 65 5.16 -10.15 7.45
N GLN A 66 4.98 -11.25 6.73
CA GLN A 66 5.98 -11.74 5.80
C GLN A 66 5.78 -11.11 4.40
N ALA A 67 6.83 -11.15 3.57
CA ALA A 67 6.73 -10.68 2.20
C ALA A 67 5.64 -11.44 1.43
N GLU A 68 5.51 -12.75 1.67
CA GLU A 68 4.50 -13.59 1.03
C GLU A 68 3.07 -13.15 1.39
N ASP A 69 2.80 -12.85 2.66
CA ASP A 69 1.49 -12.34 3.11
C ASP A 69 1.13 -11.01 2.44
N LEU A 70 2.13 -10.13 2.30
CA LEU A 70 1.94 -8.83 1.65
C LEU A 70 1.63 -9.02 0.16
N LEU A 71 2.37 -9.87 -0.53
CA LEU A 71 2.14 -10.18 -1.95
C LEU A 71 0.75 -10.80 -2.16
N GLU A 72 0.33 -11.73 -1.29
CA GLU A 72 -1.00 -12.34 -1.37
C GLU A 72 -2.11 -11.31 -1.15
N VAL A 73 -1.93 -10.40 -0.18
CA VAL A 73 -2.86 -9.28 0.05
C VAL A 73 -2.96 -8.39 -1.17
N VAL A 74 -1.83 -8.10 -1.82
CA VAL A 74 -1.80 -7.28 -3.03
C VAL A 74 -2.55 -7.98 -4.16
N GLU A 75 -2.24 -9.25 -4.43
CA GLU A 75 -2.89 -10.04 -5.48
C GLU A 75 -4.41 -10.11 -5.27
N SER A 76 -4.84 -10.41 -4.03
CA SER A 76 -6.27 -10.46 -3.72
C SER A 76 -6.94 -9.11 -3.78
N SER A 77 -6.25 -8.04 -3.37
CA SER A 77 -6.78 -6.68 -3.50
C SER A 77 -6.90 -6.27 -4.97
N ASN A 78 -6.03 -6.79 -5.83
CA ASN A 78 -6.01 -6.55 -7.26
C ASN A 78 -7.04 -7.39 -8.05
N SER A 79 -7.55 -8.46 -7.44
CA SER A 79 -8.51 -9.39 -8.07
C SER A 79 -9.85 -8.72 -8.37
N GLU A 80 -10.32 -7.80 -7.53
CA GLU A 80 -11.55 -7.04 -7.81
C GLU A 80 -11.29 -5.82 -8.71
N LYS A 81 -10.21 -5.09 -8.43
CA LYS A 81 -9.78 -3.86 -9.12
C LYS A 81 -8.28 -3.71 -8.92
N GLN A 82 -7.55 -3.26 -9.92
CA GLN A 82 -6.13 -2.90 -9.77
C GLN A 82 -5.99 -1.74 -8.77
N ARG A 83 -5.61 -2.06 -7.53
CA ARG A 83 -5.41 -1.14 -6.38
C ARG A 83 -3.94 -0.85 -6.14
N TYR A 84 -3.07 -1.78 -6.49
CA TYR A 84 -1.63 -1.68 -6.30
C TYR A 84 -0.89 -2.16 -7.54
N GLU A 85 0.30 -1.63 -7.74
CA GLU A 85 1.22 -2.09 -8.77
C GLU A 85 2.50 -2.56 -8.09
N LEU A 86 2.96 -3.75 -8.48
CA LEU A 86 4.17 -4.41 -7.99
C LEU A 86 5.16 -4.53 -9.14
N ILE A 87 6.40 -4.16 -8.90
CA ILE A 87 7.52 -4.40 -9.81
C ILE A 87 8.64 -5.10 -9.06
N HIS A 88 9.37 -5.95 -9.76
CA HIS A 88 10.54 -6.64 -9.23
C HIS A 88 11.79 -6.04 -9.86
N GLU A 89 12.68 -5.49 -9.04
CA GLU A 89 13.99 -4.98 -9.44
C GLU A 89 15.11 -5.78 -8.78
N GLU A 90 16.36 -5.48 -9.12
CA GLU A 90 17.54 -6.20 -8.60
C GLU A 90 17.64 -6.16 -7.07
N ASP A 91 17.13 -5.09 -6.44
CA ASP A 91 17.14 -4.90 -4.97
C ASP A 91 15.88 -5.47 -4.27
N GLY A 92 14.95 -6.03 -5.05
CA GLY A 92 13.74 -6.68 -4.55
C GLY A 92 12.43 -6.09 -5.08
N TRP A 93 11.35 -6.31 -4.34
CA TRP A 93 10.02 -5.87 -4.74
C TRP A 93 9.76 -4.41 -4.37
N LEU A 94 9.19 -3.68 -5.32
CA LEU A 94 8.73 -2.30 -5.17
C LEU A 94 7.22 -2.26 -5.38
N ILE A 95 6.52 -1.47 -4.57
CA ILE A 95 5.07 -1.38 -4.58
C ILE A 95 4.58 0.07 -4.59
N ARG A 96 3.52 0.37 -5.34
CA ARG A 96 2.78 1.63 -5.26
C ARG A 96 1.28 1.42 -5.22
N ALA A 97 0.55 2.38 -4.64
CA ALA A 97 -0.91 2.42 -4.76
C ALA A 97 -1.30 3.07 -6.10
N THR A 98 -2.16 2.41 -6.86
CA THR A 98 -2.76 3.01 -8.05
C THR A 98 -3.83 4.01 -7.57
N THR A 99 -3.65 5.28 -7.92
CA THR A 99 -4.64 6.31 -7.62
C THR A 99 -5.62 6.38 -8.77
N LYS A 100 -6.91 6.18 -8.47
CA LYS A 100 -7.99 6.40 -9.44
C LYS A 100 -8.16 7.91 -9.64
N HIS A 101 -7.32 8.53 -10.46
CA HIS A 101 -7.88 9.42 -11.47
C HIS A 101 -8.36 8.48 -12.56
N THR A 102 -9.67 8.32 -12.59
CA THR A 102 -10.38 7.42 -13.49
C THR A 102 -9.88 7.62 -14.91
N MET A 103 -9.59 6.52 -15.60
CA MET A 103 -9.62 6.47 -17.06
C MET A 103 -11.03 6.80 -17.55
N GLU A 104 -11.44 8.06 -17.48
CA GLU A 104 -12.66 8.59 -18.07
C GLU A 104 -12.41 9.86 -18.90
N GLU A 105 -11.14 10.29 -19.09
CA GLU A 105 -10.80 11.44 -19.96
C GLU A 105 -9.91 11.09 -21.16
N LEU A 106 -9.76 9.80 -21.52
CA LEU A 106 -8.94 9.39 -22.68
C LEU A 106 -9.61 8.38 -23.62
N ILE A 107 -10.91 8.11 -23.45
CA ILE A 107 -11.71 7.32 -24.42
C ILE A 107 -12.99 8.09 -24.82
N ARG A 108 -12.85 9.38 -25.14
CA ARG A 108 -13.79 10.12 -26.01
C ARG A 108 -12.99 10.94 -27.01
N GLY A 109 -12.34 10.25 -27.93
CA GLY A 109 -11.49 10.89 -28.93
C GLY A 109 -11.17 10.01 -30.12
N THR A 110 -11.95 8.99 -30.45
CA THR A 110 -11.88 8.33 -31.75
C THR A 110 -13.20 7.65 -32.06
N VAL A 111 -14.13 8.38 -32.65
CA VAL A 111 -15.08 7.81 -33.61
C VAL A 111 -15.10 8.78 -34.77
N GLY A 112 -14.59 8.31 -35.90
CA GLY A 112 -14.78 8.94 -37.22
C GLY A 112 -16.15 8.63 -37.78
#